data_AF-A0A3D5K6F7-F1
#
_entry.id   AF-A0A3D5K6F7-F1
#
_cell.length_a   1.000
_cell.length_b   1.000
_cell.length_c   1.000
_cell.angle_alpha   90.00
_cell.angle_beta   90.00
_cell.angle_gamma   90.00
#
_symmetry.space_group_name_H-M   'P 1'
#
loop_
_entity.id
_entity.type
_entity.pdbx_description
1 polymer ?
#
loop_
_entity_poly.entity_id
_entity_poly.type
_entity_poly.pdbx_seq_one_letter_code
_entity_poly.pdbx_strand_id
1 'polypeptide(L)' 'MRPVLWGVALRQAHRLADRHWWRRPPFLPVPARAYAAFRTTTQYGDPTAAPSVHDVIVWLQWVRRFPGD' A
#
# COMPACT_ATOMS: atom_id res chain seq x y z
N MET A 1 8.65 -3.85 16.45
CA MET A 1 7.32 -3.34 16.05
C MET A 1 7.35 -1.82 16.05
N ARG A 2 6.96 -1.14 14.96
CA ARG A 2 6.95 0.35 14.87
C ARG A 2 5.50 0.88 14.89
N PRO A 3 4.89 1.11 16.07
CA PRO A 3 3.45 1.41 16.20
C PRO A 3 3.02 2.65 15.41
N VAL A 4 3.90 3.65 15.29
CA VAL A 4 3.63 4.87 14.51
C VAL A 4 3.42 4.62 13.01
N LEU A 5 3.96 3.54 12.45
CA LEU A 5 3.78 3.22 11.02
C LEU A 5 2.40 2.62 10.72
N TRP A 6 1.69 2.12 11.72
CA TRP A 6 0.36 1.53 11.53
C TRP A 6 -0.67 2.57 11.07
N GLY A 7 -0.66 3.76 11.68
CA GLY A 7 -1.54 4.86 11.27
C GLY A 7 -1.23 5.37 9.85
N VAL A 8 0.05 5.39 9.46
CA VAL A 8 0.46 5.75 8.10
C VAL A 8 0.03 4.68 7.11
N ALA A 9 0.25 3.40 7.45
CA ALA A 9 -0.15 2.26 6.63
C ALA A 9 -1.66 2.25 6.39
N LEU A 10 -2.49 2.42 7.44
CA LEU A 10 -3.94 2.47 7.31
C LEU A 10 -4.42 3.63 6.42
N ARG A 11 -3.82 4.81 6.57
CA ARG A 11 -4.18 5.99 5.76
C ARG A 11 -3.84 5.80 4.29
N GLN A 12 -2.66 5.25 4.00
CA GLN A 12 -2.24 4.99 2.62
C GLN A 12 -3.06 3.85 2.02
N ALA A 13 -3.31 2.79 2.78
CA ALA A 13 -4.15 1.69 2.37
C ALA A 13 -5.57 2.18 2.04
N HIS A 14 -6.16 3.07 2.86
CA HIS A 14 -7.44 3.71 2.56
C HIS A 14 -7.41 4.54 1.28
N ARG A 15 -6.34 5.32 1.04
CA ARG A 15 -6.19 6.13 -0.20
C ARG A 15 -6.06 5.27 -1.46
N LEU A 16 -5.45 4.09 -1.32
CA LEU A 16 -5.17 3.15 -2.42
C LEU A 16 -6.25 2.08 -2.60
N ALA A 17 -7.17 1.97 -1.65
CA ALA A 17 -8.25 1.00 -1.69
C ALA A 17 -9.34 1.44 -2.67
N ASP A 18 -9.94 0.45 -3.32
CA ASP A 18 -11.04 0.64 -4.28
C ASP A 18 -12.24 1.32 -3.61
N ARG A 19 -12.95 2.25 -4.26
CA ARG A 19 -14.05 3.05 -3.68
C ARG A 19 -15.16 2.19 -3.03
N HIS A 20 -15.22 0.90 -3.36
CA HIS A 20 -16.21 -0.06 -2.87
C HIS A 20 -15.65 -1.09 -1.88
N TRP A 21 -14.43 -0.92 -1.35
CA TRP A 21 -13.80 -1.89 -0.46
C TRP A 21 -14.65 -2.20 0.79
N TRP A 22 -15.39 -1.22 1.29
CA TRP A 22 -16.35 -1.36 2.41
C TRP A 22 -17.60 -2.19 2.09
N ARG A 23 -17.84 -2.49 0.81
CA ARG A 23 -19.05 -3.23 0.37
C ARG A 23 -18.79 -4.73 0.22
N ARG A 24 -17.53 -5.17 0.37
CA ARG A 24 -17.14 -6.58 0.22
C ARG A 24 -16.33 -7.03 1.45
N PRO A 25 -16.70 -8.13 2.12
CA PRO A 25 -15.85 -8.72 3.15
C PRO A 25 -14.48 -9.09 2.54
N PRO A 26 -13.36 -8.91 3.26
CA PRO A 26 -13.26 -8.74 4.71
C PRO A 26 -13.36 -7.29 5.24
N PHE A 27 -13.86 -6.33 4.46
CA PHE A 27 -13.99 -4.91 4.88
C PHE A 27 -12.66 -4.31 5.35
N LEU A 28 -11.55 -4.72 4.73
CA LEU A 28 -10.26 -4.08 4.94
C LEU A 28 -9.97 -3.14 3.77
N PRO A 29 -9.32 -1.99 4.03
CA PRO A 29 -8.75 -1.15 2.99
C PRO A 29 -7.54 -1.88 2.39
N VAL A 30 -7.77 -2.88 1.56
CA VAL A 30 -6.69 -3.56 0.84
C VAL A 30 -6.43 -2.75 -0.43
N PRO A 31 -5.17 -2.37 -0.72
CA PRO A 31 -4.83 -1.71 -1.97
C PRO A 31 -5.38 -2.49 -3.16
N ALA A 32 -5.98 -1.80 -4.13
CA ALA A 32 -6.55 -2.46 -5.30
C ALA A 32 -5.48 -3.34 -5.98
N ARG A 33 -5.82 -4.60 -6.27
CA ARG A 33 -4.89 -5.57 -6.88
C ARG A 33 -4.30 -5.06 -8.21
N ALA A 34 -5.07 -4.27 -8.96
CA ALA A 34 -4.61 -3.59 -10.18
C ALA A 34 -3.54 -2.53 -9.92
N TYR A 35 -3.64 -1.78 -8.80
CA TYR A 35 -2.62 -0.82 -8.40
C TYR A 35 -1.34 -1.53 -7.93
N ALA A 36 -1.47 -2.63 -7.19
CA ALA A 36 -0.34 -3.45 -6.80
C ALA A 36 0.38 -4.02 -8.03
N ALA A 37 -0.36 -4.60 -8.99
CA ALA A 37 0.18 -5.13 -10.23
C ALA A 37 0.87 -4.05 -11.08
N PHE A 38 0.24 -2.89 -11.27
CA PHE A 38 0.84 -1.75 -11.96
C PHE A 38 2.17 -1.36 -11.32
N ARG A 39 2.21 -1.21 -9.99
CA ARG A 39 3.43 -0.79 -9.30
C ARG A 39 4.53 -1.85 -9.41
N THR A 40 4.19 -3.13 -9.32
CA THR A 40 5.18 -4.19 -9.49
C THR A 40 5.75 -4.21 -10.91
N THR A 41 4.91 -4.07 -11.93
CA THR A 41 5.38 -3.98 -13.33
C THR A 41 6.30 -2.78 -13.55
N THR A 42 6.00 -1.61 -13.01
CA THR A 42 6.86 -0.43 -13.16
C THR A 42 8.16 -0.53 -12.35
N GLN A 43 8.13 -1.11 -11.16
CA GLN A 43 9.28 -1.13 -10.24
C GLN A 43 10.22 -2.33 -10.47
N TYR A 44 9.70 -3.48 -10.89
CA TYR A 44 10.46 -4.73 -11.01
C TYR A 44 10.43 -5.34 -12.42
N GLY A 45 9.63 -4.80 -13.35
CA GLY A 45 9.48 -5.37 -14.71
C GLY A 45 8.69 -6.67 -14.78
N ASP A 46 8.27 -7.23 -13.65
CA ASP A 46 7.51 -8.48 -13.53
C ASP A 46 6.18 -8.23 -12.78
N PRO A 47 5.00 -8.48 -13.37
CA PRO A 47 3.71 -8.29 -12.71
C PRO A 47 3.43 -9.28 -11.55
N THR A 48 4.22 -10.34 -11.41
CA THR A 48 4.04 -11.39 -10.39
C THR A 48 4.96 -11.26 -9.20
N ALA A 49 5.99 -10.40 -9.27
CA ALA A 49 6.90 -10.19 -8.15
C ALA A 49 6.13 -9.64 -6.92
N ALA A 50 6.16 -10.38 -5.82
CA ALA A 50 5.59 -9.90 -4.58
C ALA A 50 6.54 -8.86 -3.96
N PRO A 51 6.06 -7.64 -3.64
CA PRO A 51 6.90 -6.67 -2.95
C PRO A 51 7.33 -7.23 -1.60
N SER A 52 8.61 -7.08 -1.25
CA SER A 52 9.10 -7.57 0.03
C SER A 52 8.51 -6.73 1.17
N VAL A 53 8.37 -7.35 2.36
CA VAL A 53 7.97 -6.62 3.57
C VAL A 53 8.92 -5.45 3.84
N HIS A 54 10.20 -5.59 3.50
CA HIS A 54 11.20 -4.55 3.68
C HIS A 54 10.94 -3.34 2.79
N ASP A 55 10.59 -3.55 1.52
CA ASP A 55 10.25 -2.48 0.57
C ASP A 55 9.02 -1.69 1.03
N VAL A 56 8.01 -2.39 1.56
CA VAL A 56 6.82 -1.75 2.13
C VAL A 56 7.19 -0.86 3.32
N ILE A 57 8.07 -1.33 4.20
CA ILE A 57 8.53 -0.58 5.37
C ILE A 57 9.36 0.65 4.97
N VAL A 58 10.23 0.53 3.96
CA VAL A 58 11.02 1.65 3.43
C VAL A 58 10.10 2.71 2.82
N TRP A 59 9.14 2.29 2.00
CA TRP A 59 8.17 3.18 1.39
C TRP A 59 7.30 3.91 2.43
N LEU A 60 6.79 3.20 3.45
CA LEU A 60 6.00 3.82 4.54
C LEU A 60 6.80 4.86 5.33
N GLN A 61 8.11 4.63 5.52
CA GLN A 61 8.98 5.62 6.15
C GLN A 61 9.17 6.86 5.29
N TRP A 62 9.32 6.68 3.97
CA TRP A 62 9.44 7.79 3.03
C TRP A 62 8.17 8.65 2.99
N VAL A 63 7.00 8.04 2.85
CA VAL A 63 5.70 8.75 2.83
C VAL A 63 5.44 9.50 4.14
N ARG A 64 5.89 8.96 5.28
CA ARG A 64 5.81 9.67 6.56
C ARG A 64 6.70 10.91 6.60
N ARG A 65 7.90 10.84 5.99
CA ARG A 65 8.88 11.93 5.99
C ARG A 65 8.47 13.06 5.04
N PHE A 66 7.79 12.72 3.95
CA PHE A 66 7.34 13.63 2.89
C PHE A 66 5.84 13.44 2.63
N PRO A 67 4.96 13.94 3.51
CA PRO A 67 3.54 13.99 3.21
C PRO A 67 3.33 14.94 2.03
N GLY A 68 2.75 14.46 0.93
CA GLY A 68 2.36 15.34 -0.19
C GLY A 68 1.31 16.34 0.29
N ASP A 69 1.60 17.63 0.09
CA ASP A 69 0.74 18.78 0.38
C ASP A 69 -0.51 18.83 -0.53
#